data_AF-A0A952VR50-F1
#
_entry.id   AF-A0A952VR50-F1
#
_cell.length_a   1.000
_cell.length_b   1.000
_cell.length_c   1.000
_cell.angle_alpha   90.00
_cell.angle_beta   90.00
_cell.angle_gamma   90.00
#
_symmetry.space_group_name_H-M   'P 1'
#
loop_
_entity.id
_entity.type
_entity.pdbx_description
1 polymer ?
#
loop_
_entity_poly.entity_id
_entity_poly.type
_entity_poly.pdbx_seq_one_letter_code
_entity_poly.pdbx_strand_id
1 'polypeptide(L)'
;MQFSNLTGFLGIAAVIGACYAFSANRRAIHWGTVIWGLVLQFVFALLIIRGGDIARLFDFVPLSHTLFLVLVAAQFAALYLVAKYRKNIAENVPFRWIKRFVLAEFALYALKFNIVGVVFEGLKTGATQILKFSSTGASFVFGVFGSQEQMSASFTAALGDKAGGVAFIFAFQVLPTIIFVASIFSVLYYLGVMQPLIRHIAGFINRFMRASGAETLDVAANIFMGQTEAPLTIKPYLANLTKSELFTITVSGMCHCSAGILIVYVSVAGVDARHLLASVIMTAPGAIMLAKMVMPETDTPETAHG
;
A
#
# COMPACT_ATOMS: atom_id res chain seq x y z
N MET A 1 25.54 9.86 19.22
CA MET A 1 24.18 9.66 18.64
C MET A 1 23.45 10.98 18.72
N GLN A 2 23.09 11.59 17.60
CA GLN A 2 22.46 12.92 17.55
C GLN A 2 21.08 12.92 18.21
N PHE A 3 20.77 13.98 18.96
CA PHE A 3 19.48 14.24 19.63
C PHE A 3 18.25 14.10 18.70
N SER A 4 18.43 14.19 17.38
CA SER A 4 17.40 14.03 16.34
C SER A 4 16.77 12.63 16.27
N ASN A 5 17.51 11.57 16.66
CA ASN A 5 16.93 10.22 16.62
C ASN A 5 16.06 9.95 17.85
N LEU A 6 16.33 10.62 18.97
CA LEU A 6 15.58 10.46 20.21
C LEU A 6 14.17 11.06 20.11
N THR A 7 14.03 12.18 19.38
CA THR A 7 12.74 12.85 19.17
C THR A 7 11.74 11.99 18.41
N GLY A 8 12.20 11.17 17.45
CA GLY A 8 11.35 10.22 16.73
C GLY A 8 10.75 9.15 17.65
N PHE A 9 11.57 8.55 18.52
CA PHE A 9 11.09 7.58 19.52
C PHE A 9 10.14 8.22 20.54
N LEU A 10 10.44 9.44 20.99
CA LEU A 10 9.55 10.19 21.89
C LEU A 10 8.20 10.51 21.22
N GLY A 11 8.19 10.83 19.92
CA GLY A 11 6.96 11.04 19.16
C GLY A 11 6.09 9.79 19.08
N ILE A 12 6.69 8.64 18.76
CA ILE A 12 5.98 7.34 18.76
C ILE A 12 5.42 7.04 20.15
N ALA A 13 6.22 7.21 21.20
CA ALA A 13 5.79 6.99 22.58
C ALA A 13 4.65 7.95 22.98
N ALA A 14 4.68 9.20 22.54
CA ALA A 14 3.63 10.18 22.80
C ALA A 14 2.31 9.79 22.10
N VAL A 15 2.35 9.35 20.85
CA VAL A 15 1.16 8.90 20.11
C VAL A 15 0.56 7.64 20.77
N ILE A 16 1.38 6.65 21.08
CA ILE A 16 0.95 5.44 21.80
C ILE A 16 0.38 5.81 23.18
N GLY A 17 1.04 6.71 23.90
CA GLY A 17 0.58 7.22 25.19
C GLY A 17 -0.78 7.91 25.10
N ALA A 18 -0.99 8.73 24.06
CA ALA A 18 -2.28 9.37 23.81
C ALA A 18 -3.38 8.33 23.51
N CYS A 19 -3.12 7.37 22.63
CA CYS A 19 -4.07 6.29 22.34
C CYS A 19 -4.40 5.47 23.59
N TYR A 20 -3.42 5.20 24.45
CA TYR A 20 -3.63 4.51 25.71
C TYR A 20 -4.48 5.35 26.70
N ALA A 21 -4.23 6.66 26.76
CA ALA A 21 -4.98 7.58 27.61
C ALA A 21 -6.46 7.64 27.22
N PHE A 22 -6.74 7.75 25.91
CA PHE A 22 -8.08 7.80 25.32
C PHE A 22 -8.74 6.42 25.11
N SER A 23 -8.08 5.33 25.50
CA SER A 23 -8.61 3.97 25.32
C SER A 23 -9.89 3.73 26.11
N ALA A 24 -10.93 3.24 25.45
CA ALA A 24 -12.20 2.87 26.07
C ALA A 24 -12.05 1.73 27.10
N ASN A 25 -11.11 0.80 26.87
CA ASN A 25 -10.82 -0.29 27.80
C ASN A 25 -9.35 -0.70 27.74
N ARG A 26 -8.51 -0.06 28.57
CA ARG A 26 -7.05 -0.27 28.62
C ARG A 26 -6.63 -1.72 28.87
N ARG A 27 -7.47 -2.54 29.51
CA ARG A 27 -7.17 -3.95 29.81
C ARG A 27 -7.43 -4.88 28.63
N ALA A 28 -8.31 -4.48 27.70
CA ALA A 28 -8.63 -5.25 26.50
C ALA A 28 -7.67 -4.98 25.33
N ILE A 29 -6.70 -4.05 25.50
CA ILE A 29 -5.70 -3.76 24.46
C ILE A 29 -4.85 -5.01 24.20
N HIS A 30 -4.94 -5.51 22.98
CA HIS A 30 -4.13 -6.64 22.55
C HIS A 30 -2.76 -6.15 22.05
N TRP A 31 -1.77 -6.14 22.94
CA TRP A 31 -0.42 -5.62 22.65
C TRP A 31 0.30 -6.32 21.49
N GLY A 32 -0.05 -7.57 21.18
CA GLY A 32 0.47 -8.25 19.98
C GLY A 32 0.13 -7.50 18.69
N THR A 33 -1.09 -6.95 18.59
CA THR A 33 -1.54 -6.17 17.44
C THR A 33 -0.80 -4.83 17.36
N VAL A 34 -0.54 -4.20 18.52
CA VAL A 34 0.21 -2.94 18.60
C VAL A 34 1.65 -3.12 18.16
N ILE A 35 2.33 -4.16 18.69
CA ILE A 35 3.71 -4.46 18.35
C ILE A 35 3.83 -4.81 16.86
N TRP A 36 2.96 -5.66 16.32
CA TRP A 36 2.97 -5.97 14.89
C TRP A 36 2.68 -4.75 14.02
N GLY A 37 1.78 -3.86 14.44
CA GLY A 37 1.52 -2.61 13.76
C GLY A 37 2.76 -1.73 13.63
N LEU A 38 3.54 -1.59 14.70
CA LEU A 38 4.81 -0.85 14.68
C LEU A 38 5.88 -1.55 13.85
N VAL A 39 6.03 -2.87 14.04
CA VAL A 39 7.03 -3.67 13.32
C VAL A 39 6.78 -3.63 11.82
N LEU A 40 5.54 -3.82 11.37
CA LEU A 40 5.20 -3.77 9.95
C LEU A 40 5.45 -2.37 9.36
N GLN A 41 5.06 -1.30 10.05
CA GLN A 41 5.37 0.07 9.61
C GLN A 41 6.87 0.29 9.46
N PHE A 42 7.66 -0.12 10.45
CA PHE A 42 9.12 0.05 10.43
C PHE A 42 9.78 -0.80 9.34
N VAL A 43 9.34 -2.05 9.16
CA VAL A 43 9.83 -2.94 8.10
C VAL A 43 9.52 -2.35 6.73
N PHE A 44 8.29 -1.88 6.48
CA PHE A 44 7.95 -1.25 5.22
C PHE A 44 8.75 0.04 5.00
N ALA A 45 8.89 0.89 6.02
CA ALA A 45 9.71 2.09 5.92
C ALA A 45 11.16 1.77 5.53
N LEU A 46 11.78 0.78 6.17
CA LEU A 46 13.14 0.35 5.84
C LEU A 46 13.24 -0.23 4.43
N LEU A 47 12.33 -1.12 4.04
CA LEU A 47 12.36 -1.76 2.73
C LEU A 47 12.17 -0.75 1.59
N ILE A 48 11.31 0.25 1.78
CA ILE A 48 10.99 1.22 0.73
C ILE A 48 12.02 2.35 0.69
N ILE A 49 12.37 2.95 1.83
CA ILE A 49 13.23 4.14 1.90
C ILE A 49 14.72 3.74 1.83
N ARG A 50 15.10 2.64 2.48
CA ARG A 50 16.49 2.15 2.56
C ARG A 50 16.74 0.91 1.70
N GLY A 51 15.79 0.51 0.84
CA GLY A 51 15.90 -0.69 0.01
C GLY A 51 17.18 -0.75 -0.84
N GLY A 52 17.65 0.39 -1.36
CA GLY A 52 18.91 0.47 -2.12
C GLY A 52 20.16 0.24 -1.26
N ASP A 53 20.18 0.76 -0.02
CA ASP A 53 21.28 0.52 0.91
C ASP A 53 21.30 -0.95 1.37
N ILE A 54 20.11 -1.52 1.60
CA ILE A 54 19.97 -2.94 1.95
C ILE A 54 20.44 -3.83 0.80
N ALA A 55 20.09 -3.51 -0.44
CA ALA A 55 20.53 -4.24 -1.62
C ALA A 55 22.07 -4.32 -1.69
N ARG A 56 22.76 -3.21 -1.42
CA ARG A 56 24.24 -3.14 -1.41
C ARG A 56 24.87 -4.05 -0.36
N LEU A 57 24.20 -4.30 0.76
CA LEU A 57 24.69 -5.25 1.76
C LEU A 57 24.78 -6.69 1.21
N PHE A 58 24.09 -7.01 0.11
CA PHE A 58 24.10 -8.32 -0.53
C PHE A 58 24.97 -8.37 -1.80
N ASP A 59 25.73 -7.31 -2.12
CA ASP A 59 26.62 -7.27 -3.28
C ASP A 59 27.80 -8.24 -3.18
N PHE A 60 28.14 -8.71 -1.96
CA PHE A 60 29.13 -9.76 -1.74
C PHE A 60 28.77 -11.09 -2.42
N VAL A 61 27.50 -11.27 -2.79
CA VAL A 61 27.03 -12.44 -3.52
C VAL A 61 27.09 -12.12 -5.02
N PRO A 62 28.00 -12.69 -5.84
CA PRO A 62 28.12 -12.39 -7.26
C PRO A 62 27.04 -13.09 -8.12
N LEU A 63 25.79 -13.16 -7.64
CA LEU A 63 24.66 -13.69 -8.39
C LEU A 63 24.08 -12.63 -9.34
N SER A 64 24.19 -12.83 -10.65
CA SER A 64 23.45 -12.03 -11.62
C SER A 64 21.95 -12.33 -11.55
N HIS A 65 21.10 -11.41 -12.04
CA HIS A 65 19.65 -11.63 -12.08
C HIS A 65 19.30 -12.91 -12.84
N THR A 66 19.96 -13.15 -13.97
CA THR A 66 19.78 -14.33 -14.81
C THR A 66 20.17 -15.61 -14.08
N LEU A 67 21.32 -15.62 -13.40
CA LEU A 67 21.79 -16.80 -12.67
C LEU A 67 20.83 -17.18 -11.54
N PHE A 68 20.29 -16.19 -10.83
CA PHE A 68 19.29 -16.42 -9.79
C PHE A 68 18.02 -17.07 -10.35
N LEU A 69 17.47 -16.54 -11.44
CA LEU A 69 16.29 -17.12 -12.10
C LEU A 69 16.54 -18.54 -12.59
N VAL A 70 17.74 -18.82 -13.12
CA VAL A 70 18.13 -20.17 -13.54
C VAL A 70 18.19 -21.14 -12.36
N LEU A 71 18.74 -20.71 -11.22
CA LEU A 71 18.79 -21.54 -10.00
C LEU A 71 17.38 -21.87 -9.49
N VAL A 72 16.49 -20.88 -9.41
CA VAL A 72 15.09 -21.08 -9.01
C VAL A 72 14.39 -22.02 -10.00
N ALA A 73 14.53 -21.78 -11.31
CA ALA A 73 13.93 -22.62 -12.35
C ALA A 73 14.44 -24.07 -12.28
N ALA A 74 15.75 -24.26 -12.04
CA ALA A 74 16.35 -25.58 -11.88
C ALA A 74 15.80 -26.31 -10.64
N GLN A 75 15.58 -25.61 -9.52
CA GLN A 75 14.97 -26.19 -8.32
C GLN A 75 13.51 -26.62 -8.58
N PHE A 76 12.70 -25.76 -9.22
CA PHE A 76 11.33 -26.11 -9.58
C PHE A 76 11.28 -27.29 -10.57
N ALA A 77 12.18 -27.33 -11.55
CA ALA A 77 12.31 -28.45 -12.48
C ALA A 77 12.71 -29.75 -11.77
N ALA A 78 13.67 -29.69 -10.85
CA ALA A 78 14.07 -30.84 -10.04
C ALA A 78 12.90 -31.37 -9.19
N LEU A 79 12.14 -30.48 -8.55
CA LEU A 79 10.94 -30.85 -7.78
C LEU A 79 9.86 -31.49 -8.67
N TYR A 80 9.62 -30.91 -9.85
CA TYR A 80 8.67 -31.46 -10.81
C TYR A 80 9.10 -32.86 -11.31
N LEU A 81 10.38 -33.05 -11.63
CA LEU A 81 10.92 -34.33 -12.07
C LEU A 81 10.86 -35.39 -10.97
N VAL A 82 11.17 -35.05 -9.72
CA VAL A 82 11.03 -35.96 -8.58
C VAL A 82 9.57 -36.34 -8.37
N ALA A 83 8.65 -35.37 -8.43
CA ALA A 83 7.21 -35.62 -8.32
C ALA A 83 6.67 -36.53 -9.45
N LYS A 84 7.21 -36.38 -10.67
CA LYS A 84 6.76 -37.13 -11.86
C LYS A 84 7.34 -38.54 -11.97
N TYR A 85 8.64 -38.71 -11.71
CA TYR A 85 9.36 -39.96 -12.00
C TYR A 85 9.71 -40.79 -10.76
N ARG A 86 9.63 -40.22 -9.55
CA ARG A 86 10.04 -40.89 -8.30
C ARG A 86 8.95 -40.75 -7.22
N LYS A 87 7.77 -41.34 -7.47
CA LYS A 87 6.62 -41.31 -6.53
C LYS A 87 6.98 -41.74 -5.10
N ASN A 88 7.82 -42.77 -4.94
CA ASN A 88 8.27 -43.26 -3.63
C ASN A 88 9.10 -42.22 -2.83
N ILE A 89 9.75 -41.27 -3.50
CA ILE A 89 10.49 -40.18 -2.85
C ILE A 89 9.56 -38.98 -2.65
N ALA A 90 8.71 -38.69 -3.62
CA ALA A 90 7.79 -37.55 -3.60
C ALA A 90 6.84 -37.54 -2.39
N GLU A 91 6.39 -38.72 -1.92
CA GLU A 91 5.57 -38.83 -0.70
C GLU A 91 6.33 -38.47 0.59
N ASN A 92 7.64 -38.69 0.61
CA ASN A 92 8.50 -38.37 1.76
C ASN A 92 9.14 -36.99 1.67
N VAL A 93 8.88 -36.23 0.60
CA VAL A 93 9.42 -34.88 0.45
C VAL A 93 8.76 -33.96 1.48
N PRO A 94 9.54 -33.33 2.37
CA PRO A 94 8.98 -32.43 3.36
C PRO A 94 8.63 -31.09 2.72
N PHE A 95 7.45 -30.99 2.11
CA PHE A 95 6.95 -29.77 1.43
C PHE A 95 7.02 -28.50 2.30
N ARG A 96 6.97 -28.63 3.64
CA ARG A 96 7.14 -27.51 4.56
C ARG A 96 8.54 -26.87 4.47
N TRP A 97 9.59 -27.67 4.30
CA TRP A 97 10.97 -27.20 4.18
C TRP A 97 11.24 -26.57 2.82
N ILE A 98 10.69 -27.15 1.74
CA ILE A 98 10.77 -26.56 0.40
C ILE A 98 10.11 -25.19 0.37
N LYS A 99 8.88 -25.06 0.90
CA LYS A 99 8.19 -23.77 0.96
C LYS A 99 9.02 -22.71 1.71
N ARG A 100 9.67 -23.08 2.82
CA ARG A 100 10.54 -22.19 3.59
C ARG A 100 11.80 -21.81 2.83
N PHE A 101 12.42 -22.75 2.13
CA PHE A 101 13.63 -22.52 1.36
C PHE A 101 13.36 -21.61 0.16
N VAL A 102 12.32 -21.89 -0.62
CA VAL A 102 11.89 -21.05 -1.75
C VAL A 102 11.52 -19.65 -1.28
N LEU A 103 10.84 -19.52 -0.12
CA LEU A 103 10.51 -18.22 0.45
C LEU A 103 11.77 -17.44 0.87
N ALA A 104 12.76 -18.12 1.46
CA ALA A 104 14.02 -17.51 1.88
C ALA A 104 14.85 -17.06 0.67
N GLU A 105 14.92 -17.88 -0.37
CA GLU A 105 15.58 -17.55 -1.63
C GLU A 105 14.90 -16.36 -2.31
N PHE A 106 13.56 -16.39 -2.42
CA PHE A 106 12.79 -15.25 -2.93
C PHE A 106 13.00 -13.98 -2.10
N ALA A 107 13.03 -14.08 -0.76
CA ALA A 107 13.28 -12.94 0.11
C ALA A 107 14.69 -12.37 -0.11
N LEU A 108 15.71 -13.21 -0.24
CA LEU A 108 17.08 -12.78 -0.53
C LEU A 108 17.16 -12.07 -1.88
N TYR A 109 16.48 -12.59 -2.90
CA TYR A 109 16.36 -11.93 -4.20
C TYR A 109 15.61 -10.60 -4.13
N ALA A 110 14.52 -10.55 -3.38
CA ALA A 110 13.75 -9.33 -3.17
C ALA A 110 14.57 -8.22 -2.52
N LEU A 111 15.38 -8.57 -1.52
CA LEU A 111 16.29 -7.65 -0.84
C LEU A 111 17.45 -7.24 -1.74
N LYS A 112 18.12 -8.20 -2.37
CA LYS A 112 19.31 -7.95 -3.19
C LYS A 112 19.00 -7.10 -4.42
N PHE A 113 17.89 -7.36 -5.10
CA PHE A 113 17.53 -6.64 -6.32
C PHE A 113 16.58 -5.46 -6.06
N ASN A 114 16.35 -5.11 -4.80
CA ASN A 114 15.44 -4.04 -4.39
C ASN A 114 14.11 -4.10 -5.16
N ILE A 115 13.43 -5.27 -5.13
CA ILE A 115 12.16 -5.46 -5.85
C ILE A 115 11.15 -4.40 -5.45
N VAL A 116 11.15 -4.01 -4.18
CA VAL A 116 10.29 -2.93 -3.67
C VAL A 116 10.56 -1.65 -4.45
N GLY A 117 11.81 -1.21 -4.58
CA GLY A 117 12.17 -0.05 -5.41
C GLY A 117 11.71 -0.17 -6.87
N VAL A 118 11.86 -1.35 -7.49
CA VAL A 118 11.41 -1.60 -8.87
C VAL A 118 9.89 -1.47 -9.01
N VAL A 119 9.13 -2.08 -8.09
CA VAL A 119 7.67 -1.97 -8.07
C VAL A 119 7.24 -0.51 -7.91
N PHE A 120 7.92 0.25 -7.05
CA PHE A 120 7.62 1.66 -6.81
C PHE A 120 7.91 2.55 -8.03
N GLU A 121 9.03 2.33 -8.74
CA GLU A 121 9.29 3.05 -10.00
C GLU A 121 8.25 2.67 -11.08
N GLY A 122 7.80 1.41 -11.10
CA GLY A 122 6.69 0.97 -11.93
C GLY A 122 5.39 1.72 -11.62
N LEU A 123 5.02 1.83 -10.34
CA LEU A 123 3.84 2.57 -9.87
C LEU A 123 3.93 4.07 -10.21
N LYS A 124 5.11 4.68 -10.01
CA LYS A 124 5.36 6.08 -10.39
C LYS A 124 5.19 6.31 -11.89
N THR A 125 5.75 5.41 -12.71
CA THR A 125 5.62 5.48 -14.16
C THR A 125 4.16 5.32 -14.60
N GLY A 126 3.45 4.34 -14.02
CA GLY A 126 2.02 4.13 -14.26
C GLY A 126 1.17 5.33 -13.87
N ALA A 127 1.39 5.91 -12.69
CA ALA A 127 0.72 7.13 -12.24
C ALA A 127 0.94 8.30 -13.20
N THR A 128 2.18 8.49 -13.67
CA THR A 128 2.53 9.53 -14.64
C THR A 128 1.80 9.34 -15.97
N GLN A 129 1.60 8.09 -16.43
CA GLN A 129 0.85 7.81 -17.65
C GLN A 129 -0.65 8.05 -17.48
N ILE A 130 -1.23 7.66 -16.34
CA ILE A 130 -2.63 7.95 -16.02
C ILE A 130 -2.91 9.45 -16.06
N LEU A 131 -1.98 10.27 -15.53
CA LEU A 131 -2.08 11.72 -15.60
C LEU A 131 -2.04 12.27 -17.01
N LYS A 132 -1.16 11.73 -17.87
CA LYS A 132 -1.11 12.14 -19.28
C LYS A 132 -2.43 11.85 -19.98
N PHE A 133 -3.00 10.66 -19.81
CA PHE A 133 -4.30 10.32 -20.38
C PHE A 133 -5.43 11.20 -19.82
N SER A 134 -5.41 11.46 -18.52
CA SER A 134 -6.37 12.36 -17.88
C SER A 134 -6.27 13.79 -18.42
N SER A 135 -5.06 14.33 -18.59
CA SER A 135 -4.81 15.67 -19.13
C SER A 135 -5.29 15.79 -20.58
N THR A 136 -5.10 14.76 -21.41
CA THR A 136 -5.67 14.71 -22.76
C THR A 136 -7.20 14.77 -22.72
N GLY A 137 -7.83 14.00 -21.83
CA GLY A 137 -9.29 14.04 -21.64
C GLY A 137 -9.80 15.39 -21.12
N ALA A 138 -9.10 15.99 -20.15
CA ALA A 138 -9.43 17.31 -19.63
C ALA A 138 -9.29 18.39 -20.71
N SER A 139 -8.25 18.32 -21.53
CA SER A 139 -8.04 19.25 -22.65
C SER A 139 -9.09 19.08 -23.75
N PHE A 140 -9.58 17.86 -23.97
CA PHE A 140 -10.70 17.62 -24.88
C PHE A 140 -12.00 18.29 -24.40
N VAL A 141 -12.29 18.23 -23.10
CA VAL A 141 -13.53 18.80 -22.53
C VAL A 141 -13.43 20.31 -22.31
N PHE A 142 -12.31 20.79 -21.77
CA PHE A 142 -12.13 22.17 -21.30
C PHE A 142 -11.17 23.01 -22.16
N GLY A 143 -10.67 22.46 -23.27
CA GLY A 143 -9.71 23.13 -24.13
C GLY A 143 -8.42 23.50 -23.38
N VAL A 144 -7.96 24.74 -23.60
CA VAL A 144 -6.73 25.28 -23.03
C VAL A 144 -6.67 25.18 -21.50
N PHE A 145 -7.81 25.21 -20.80
CA PHE A 145 -7.85 25.15 -19.34
C PHE A 145 -7.55 23.76 -18.77
N GLY A 146 -7.75 22.71 -19.56
CA GLY A 146 -7.55 21.31 -19.15
C GLY A 146 -6.09 20.88 -19.10
N SER A 147 -5.18 21.62 -19.74
CA SER A 147 -3.74 21.34 -19.73
C SER A 147 -2.97 22.53 -19.20
N GLN A 148 -2.16 22.29 -18.15
CA GLN A 148 -1.23 23.27 -17.60
C GLN A 148 -0.26 23.78 -18.67
N GLU A 149 0.21 22.90 -19.56
CA GLU A 149 1.15 23.24 -20.63
C GLU A 149 0.50 24.17 -21.67
N GLN A 150 -0.71 23.82 -22.13
CA GLN A 150 -1.43 24.63 -23.11
C GLN A 150 -1.83 25.99 -22.52
N MET A 151 -2.29 26.01 -21.27
CA MET A 151 -2.63 27.24 -20.58
C MET A 151 -1.42 28.13 -20.38
N SER A 152 -0.30 27.56 -19.93
CA SER A 152 0.95 28.31 -19.79
C SER A 152 1.38 28.89 -21.13
N ALA A 153 1.31 28.12 -22.22
CA ALA A 153 1.66 28.59 -23.56
C ALA A 153 0.74 29.72 -24.05
N SER A 154 -0.58 29.54 -23.95
CA SER A 154 -1.56 30.55 -24.40
C SER A 154 -1.53 31.83 -23.56
N PHE A 155 -1.40 31.71 -22.23
CA PHE A 155 -1.34 32.87 -21.35
C PHE A 155 0.02 33.58 -21.44
N THR A 156 1.13 32.87 -21.63
CA THR A 156 2.43 33.51 -21.89
C THR A 156 2.41 34.25 -23.22
N ALA A 157 1.78 33.68 -24.26
CA ALA A 157 1.59 34.35 -25.54
C ALA A 157 0.70 35.61 -25.45
N ALA A 158 -0.30 35.62 -24.55
CA ALA A 158 -1.23 36.74 -24.40
C ALA A 158 -0.78 37.82 -23.39
N LEU A 159 -0.08 37.45 -22.32
CA LEU A 159 0.22 38.30 -21.16
C LEU A 159 1.72 38.53 -20.91
N GLY A 160 2.61 37.88 -21.66
CA GLY A 160 4.07 37.97 -21.47
C GLY A 160 4.49 37.59 -20.05
N ASP A 161 5.42 38.34 -19.45
CA ASP A 161 6.00 38.07 -18.11
C ASP A 161 4.99 38.13 -16.95
N LYS A 162 3.76 38.63 -17.18
CA LYS A 162 2.69 38.65 -16.16
C LYS A 162 1.90 37.33 -16.08
N ALA A 163 2.18 36.36 -16.95
CA ALA A 163 1.48 35.08 -17.00
C ALA A 163 1.84 34.10 -15.86
N GLY A 164 2.96 34.31 -15.17
CA GLY A 164 3.53 33.36 -14.20
C GLY A 164 2.63 32.99 -13.02
N GLY A 165 1.56 33.76 -12.75
CA GLY A 165 0.61 33.50 -11.66
C GLY A 165 -0.67 32.74 -12.04
N VAL A 166 -0.98 32.57 -13.33
CA VAL A 166 -2.30 32.04 -13.79
C VAL A 166 -2.18 30.68 -14.52
N ALA A 167 -1.01 30.04 -14.42
CA ALA A 167 -0.68 28.82 -15.16
C ALA A 167 -1.33 27.53 -14.62
N PHE A 168 -2.01 27.57 -13.46
CA PHE A 168 -2.65 26.39 -12.86
C PHE A 168 -4.04 26.74 -12.35
N ILE A 169 -5.06 26.01 -12.84
CA ILE A 169 -6.43 26.11 -12.34
C ILE A 169 -6.85 24.73 -11.83
N PHE A 170 -6.91 24.62 -10.51
CA PHE A 170 -7.22 23.37 -9.82
C PHE A 170 -8.50 22.69 -10.35
N ALA A 171 -9.56 23.46 -10.59
CA ALA A 171 -10.85 22.92 -11.01
C ALA A 171 -10.79 22.16 -12.34
N PHE A 172 -9.99 22.62 -13.30
CA PHE A 172 -9.93 22.03 -14.65
C PHE A 172 -8.79 21.03 -14.84
N GLN A 173 -7.80 21.04 -13.94
CA GLN A 173 -6.60 20.21 -14.08
C GLN A 173 -6.55 19.07 -13.06
N VAL A 174 -7.22 19.21 -11.91
CA VAL A 174 -7.21 18.20 -10.84
C VAL A 174 -8.50 17.40 -10.79
N LEU A 175 -9.65 18.07 -10.79
CA LEU A 175 -10.94 17.39 -10.64
C LEU A 175 -11.20 16.35 -11.76
N PRO A 176 -10.86 16.61 -13.05
CA PRO A 176 -11.00 15.60 -14.09
C PRO A 176 -10.14 14.36 -13.88
N THR A 177 -8.95 14.51 -13.26
CA THR A 177 -8.11 13.36 -12.89
C THR A 177 -8.77 12.49 -11.83
N ILE A 178 -9.43 13.09 -10.84
CA ILE A 178 -10.19 12.32 -9.84
C ILE A 178 -11.31 11.52 -10.51
N ILE A 179 -12.07 12.14 -11.42
CA ILE A 179 -13.15 11.48 -12.16
C ILE A 179 -12.61 10.33 -13.03
N PHE A 180 -11.51 10.57 -13.75
CA PHE A 180 -10.88 9.57 -14.60
C PHE A 180 -10.33 8.37 -13.80
N VAL A 181 -9.68 8.64 -12.67
CA VAL A 181 -9.17 7.55 -11.83
C VAL A 181 -10.33 6.76 -11.21
N ALA A 182 -11.37 7.42 -10.73
CA ALA A 182 -12.56 6.75 -10.18
C ALA A 182 -13.24 5.84 -11.24
N SER A 183 -13.32 6.28 -12.50
CA SER A 183 -13.90 5.45 -13.56
C SER A 183 -13.04 4.22 -13.90
N ILE A 184 -11.70 4.35 -13.89
CA ILE A 184 -10.79 3.21 -14.05
C ILE A 184 -11.01 2.20 -12.92
N PHE A 185 -11.04 2.64 -11.66
CA PHE A 185 -11.27 1.74 -10.53
C PHE A 185 -12.63 1.06 -10.63
N SER A 186 -13.69 1.79 -11.02
CA SER A 186 -15.02 1.21 -11.26
C SER A 186 -14.98 0.08 -12.30
N VAL A 187 -14.26 0.28 -13.41
CA VAL A 187 -14.05 -0.76 -14.44
C VAL A 187 -13.26 -1.95 -13.89
N LEU A 188 -12.16 -1.71 -13.16
CA LEU A 188 -11.35 -2.79 -12.57
C LEU A 188 -12.14 -3.64 -11.56
N TYR A 189 -13.08 -3.02 -10.85
CA TYR A 189 -14.03 -3.71 -9.97
C TYR A 189 -15.03 -4.55 -10.75
N TYR A 190 -15.61 -3.99 -11.81
CA TYR A 190 -16.53 -4.71 -12.68
C TYR A 190 -15.85 -5.93 -13.35
N LEU A 191 -14.59 -5.78 -13.76
CA LEU A 191 -13.79 -6.85 -14.36
C LEU A 191 -13.31 -7.92 -13.35
N GLY A 192 -13.47 -7.70 -12.05
CA GLY A 192 -13.07 -8.69 -11.04
C GLY A 192 -11.58 -8.66 -10.65
N VAL A 193 -10.82 -7.63 -11.03
CA VAL A 193 -9.36 -7.57 -10.81
C VAL A 193 -9.01 -7.09 -9.39
N MET A 194 -9.81 -6.19 -8.83
CA MET A 194 -9.55 -5.59 -7.51
C MET A 194 -9.79 -6.56 -6.35
N GLN A 195 -10.76 -7.46 -6.50
CA GLN A 195 -11.18 -8.44 -5.50
C GLN A 195 -10.03 -9.38 -5.09
N PRO A 196 -9.34 -10.08 -6.02
CA PRO A 196 -8.20 -10.91 -5.65
C PRO A 196 -7.06 -10.05 -5.09
N LEU A 197 -6.78 -8.87 -5.66
CA LEU A 197 -5.72 -7.99 -5.19
C LEU A 197 -5.91 -7.63 -3.70
N ILE A 198 -7.08 -7.11 -3.35
CA ILE A 198 -7.41 -6.69 -1.98
C ILE A 198 -7.44 -7.90 -1.04
N ARG A 199 -7.98 -9.04 -1.48
CA ARG A 199 -7.99 -10.27 -0.67
C ARG A 199 -6.60 -10.74 -0.29
N HIS A 200 -5.62 -10.66 -1.20
CA HIS A 200 -4.24 -11.04 -0.91
C HIS A 200 -3.59 -10.08 0.10
N ILE A 201 -3.81 -8.78 -0.06
CA ILE A 201 -3.28 -7.76 0.86
C ILE A 201 -3.92 -7.90 2.24
N ALA A 202 -5.24 -8.07 2.30
CA ALA A 202 -5.98 -8.28 3.54
C ALA A 202 -5.50 -9.56 4.26
N GLY A 203 -5.33 -10.66 3.52
CA GLY A 203 -4.79 -11.90 4.08
C GLY A 203 -3.38 -11.73 4.66
N PHE A 204 -2.52 -10.93 4.00
CA PHE A 204 -1.20 -10.59 4.52
C PHE A 204 -1.27 -9.78 5.81
N ILE A 205 -2.09 -8.72 5.86
CA ILE A 205 -2.23 -7.88 7.05
C ILE A 205 -2.83 -8.69 8.22
N ASN A 206 -3.89 -9.47 7.96
CA ASN A 206 -4.59 -10.25 8.97
C ASN A 206 -3.65 -11.27 9.63
N ARG A 207 -2.73 -11.86 8.85
CA ARG A 207 -1.75 -12.83 9.34
C ARG A 207 -0.93 -12.34 10.54
N PHE A 208 -0.71 -11.03 10.65
CA PHE A 208 0.07 -10.41 11.72
C PHE A 208 -0.79 -9.64 12.72
N MET A 209 -1.80 -8.90 12.24
CA MET A 209 -2.55 -7.95 13.06
C MET A 209 -3.64 -8.61 13.93
N ARG A 210 -4.04 -9.86 13.64
CA ARG A 210 -5.11 -10.58 14.37
C ARG A 210 -6.42 -9.79 14.42
N ALA A 211 -6.71 -9.06 13.34
CA ALA A 211 -7.94 -8.31 13.13
C ALA A 211 -8.99 -9.21 12.47
N SER A 212 -10.25 -8.80 12.47
CA SER A 212 -11.30 -9.57 11.78
C SER A 212 -11.11 -9.54 10.26
N GLY A 213 -11.69 -10.52 9.55
CA GLY A 213 -11.66 -10.58 8.09
C GLY A 213 -12.29 -9.33 7.45
N ALA A 214 -13.42 -8.87 7.98
CA ALA A 214 -14.14 -7.70 7.47
C ALA A 214 -13.33 -6.41 7.64
N GLU A 215 -12.87 -6.10 8.85
CA GLU A 215 -12.13 -4.85 9.06
C GLU A 215 -10.79 -4.84 8.31
N THR A 216 -10.14 -6.01 8.20
CA THR A 216 -8.86 -6.09 7.46
C THR A 216 -9.06 -5.95 5.96
N LEU A 217 -10.17 -6.47 5.42
CA LEU A 217 -10.52 -6.30 4.01
C LEU A 217 -10.79 -4.83 3.68
N ASP A 218 -11.53 -4.12 4.54
CA ASP A 218 -11.79 -2.68 4.39
C ASP A 218 -10.48 -1.86 4.48
N VAL A 219 -9.62 -2.16 5.45
CA VAL A 219 -8.31 -1.50 5.59
C VAL A 219 -7.44 -1.72 4.34
N ALA A 220 -7.43 -2.94 3.81
CA ALA A 220 -6.71 -3.25 2.58
C ALA A 220 -7.31 -2.55 1.35
N ALA A 221 -8.64 -2.39 1.30
CA ALA A 221 -9.31 -1.65 0.23
C ALA A 221 -9.01 -0.14 0.27
N ASN A 222 -8.93 0.45 1.47
CA ASN A 222 -8.60 1.87 1.69
C ASN A 222 -7.20 2.29 1.20
N ILE A 223 -6.29 1.33 0.94
CA ILE A 223 -5.01 1.61 0.27
C ILE A 223 -5.21 2.17 -1.15
N PHE A 224 -6.29 1.76 -1.81
CA PHE A 224 -6.59 2.17 -3.19
C PHE A 224 -7.82 3.07 -3.28
N MET A 225 -8.82 2.79 -2.45
CA MET A 225 -10.14 3.41 -2.50
C MET A 225 -10.31 4.50 -1.45
N GLY A 226 -11.30 5.37 -1.66
CA GLY A 226 -11.68 6.36 -0.66
C GLY A 226 -12.50 5.77 0.49
N GLN A 227 -12.61 6.55 1.57
CA GLN A 227 -13.37 6.22 2.79
C GLN A 227 -14.83 5.80 2.56
N THR A 228 -15.47 6.23 1.48
CA THR A 228 -16.87 5.88 1.14
C THR A 228 -16.99 4.63 0.28
N GLU A 229 -15.90 4.22 -0.37
CA GLU A 229 -15.88 3.13 -1.35
C GLU A 229 -15.34 1.84 -0.75
N ALA A 230 -14.32 1.94 0.11
CA ALA A 230 -13.75 0.77 0.79
C ALA A 230 -14.79 -0.03 1.60
N PRO A 231 -15.74 0.59 2.35
CA PRO A 231 -16.74 -0.17 3.10
C PRO A 231 -17.69 -1.00 2.23
N LEU A 232 -17.84 -0.64 0.95
CA LEU A 232 -18.68 -1.41 0.02
C LEU A 232 -18.10 -2.81 -0.24
N THR A 233 -16.80 -3.00 -0.04
CA THR A 233 -16.14 -4.32 -0.17
C THR A 233 -16.61 -5.31 0.91
N ILE A 234 -17.14 -4.81 2.02
CA ILE A 234 -17.64 -5.60 3.16
C ILE A 234 -19.13 -5.36 3.41
N LYS A 235 -19.86 -4.84 2.41
CA LYS A 235 -21.27 -4.46 2.53
C LYS A 235 -22.17 -5.46 3.28
N PRO A 236 -22.06 -6.79 3.08
CA PRO A 236 -22.88 -7.76 3.81
C PRO A 236 -22.65 -7.78 5.32
N TYR A 237 -21.45 -7.41 5.79
CA TYR A 237 -21.05 -7.49 7.19
C TYR A 237 -21.29 -6.19 7.94
N LEU A 238 -21.44 -5.04 7.25
CA LEU A 238 -21.55 -3.70 7.87
C LEU A 238 -22.61 -3.60 8.97
N ALA A 239 -23.74 -4.29 8.81
CA ALA A 239 -24.84 -4.25 9.76
C ALA A 239 -24.53 -4.95 11.10
N ASN A 240 -23.62 -5.92 11.10
CA ASN A 240 -23.32 -6.79 12.23
C ASN A 240 -21.91 -6.59 12.80
N LEU A 241 -21.20 -5.54 12.37
CA LEU A 241 -19.87 -5.23 12.88
C LEU A 241 -19.91 -4.90 14.37
N THR A 242 -18.88 -5.33 15.09
CA THR A 242 -18.67 -4.86 16.45
C THR A 242 -18.33 -3.37 16.47
N LYS A 243 -18.44 -2.73 17.64
CA LYS A 243 -18.03 -1.32 17.79
C LYS A 243 -16.56 -1.11 17.47
N SER A 244 -15.70 -2.08 17.76
CA SER A 244 -14.27 -2.00 17.48
C SER A 244 -14.02 -2.11 15.97
N GLU A 245 -14.67 -3.04 15.26
CA GLU A 245 -14.56 -3.15 13.80
C GLU A 245 -15.04 -1.88 13.08
N LEU A 246 -16.20 -1.34 13.48
CA LEU A 246 -16.72 -0.09 12.92
C LEU A 246 -15.78 1.10 13.17
N PHE A 247 -15.18 1.16 14.37
CA PHE A 247 -14.19 2.17 14.69
C PHE A 247 -12.93 2.02 13.82
N THR A 248 -12.44 0.80 13.61
CA THR A 248 -11.30 0.52 12.71
C THR A 248 -11.57 1.02 11.29
N ILE A 249 -12.74 0.75 10.72
CA ILE A 249 -13.11 1.20 9.36
C ILE A 249 -13.11 2.73 9.29
N THR A 250 -13.68 3.38 10.30
CA THR A 250 -13.75 4.85 10.36
C THR A 250 -12.35 5.48 10.46
N VAL A 251 -11.50 4.96 11.36
CA VAL A 251 -10.11 5.41 11.50
C VAL A 251 -9.33 5.14 10.22
N SER A 252 -9.46 3.96 9.63
CA SER A 252 -8.79 3.58 8.38
C SER A 252 -9.13 4.54 7.24
N GLY A 253 -10.41 4.84 7.04
CA GLY A 253 -10.85 5.77 6.00
C GLY A 253 -10.29 7.19 6.18
N MET A 254 -10.14 7.64 7.42
CA MET A 254 -9.57 8.96 7.74
C MET A 254 -8.05 9.02 7.66
N CYS A 255 -7.35 7.90 7.89
CA CYS A 255 -5.90 7.84 7.81
C CYS A 255 -5.40 7.68 6.36
N HIS A 256 -6.18 7.08 5.47
CA HIS A 256 -5.80 6.85 4.08
C HIS A 256 -6.18 8.00 3.15
N CYS A 257 -5.53 8.02 1.99
CA CYS A 257 -5.91 8.84 0.85
C CYS A 257 -6.24 7.92 -0.33
N SER A 258 -7.28 8.26 -1.10
CA SER A 258 -7.59 7.53 -2.35
C SER A 258 -6.43 7.63 -3.34
N ALA A 259 -6.19 6.56 -4.10
CA ALA A 259 -5.16 6.52 -5.13
C ALA A 259 -5.30 7.65 -6.16
N GLY A 260 -6.53 8.10 -6.46
CA GLY A 260 -6.76 9.23 -7.36
C GLY A 260 -6.17 10.55 -6.86
N ILE A 261 -6.25 10.80 -5.55
CA ILE A 261 -5.70 12.01 -4.93
C ILE A 261 -4.17 11.90 -4.78
N LEU A 262 -3.66 10.69 -4.52
CA LEU A 262 -2.22 10.45 -4.41
C LEU A 262 -1.46 10.86 -5.67
N ILE A 263 -2.02 10.49 -6.84
CA ILE A 263 -1.46 10.81 -8.15
C ILE A 263 -1.36 12.33 -8.36
N VAL A 264 -2.37 13.07 -7.90
CA VAL A 264 -2.40 14.54 -7.96
C VAL A 264 -1.32 15.15 -7.06
N TYR A 265 -1.13 14.64 -5.84
CA TYR A 265 -0.07 15.16 -4.95
C TYR A 265 1.33 14.97 -5.54
N VAL A 266 1.56 13.87 -6.25
CA VAL A 266 2.84 13.62 -6.92
C VAL A 266 3.06 14.59 -8.08
N SER A 267 2.03 14.82 -8.90
CA SER A 267 2.21 15.55 -10.16
C SER A 267 2.05 17.06 -10.05
N VAL A 268 1.13 17.52 -9.20
CA VAL A 268 0.81 18.93 -9.03
C VAL A 268 1.61 19.54 -7.89
N ALA A 269 1.65 18.85 -6.74
CA ALA A 269 2.35 19.36 -5.56
C ALA A 269 3.84 18.99 -5.54
N GLY A 270 4.32 18.19 -6.51
CA GLY A 270 5.74 17.83 -6.65
C GLY A 270 6.26 16.95 -5.50
N VAL A 271 5.38 16.28 -4.78
CA VAL A 271 5.76 15.43 -3.64
C VAL A 271 6.39 14.14 -4.15
N ASP A 272 7.48 13.68 -3.53
CA ASP A 272 8.13 12.43 -3.94
C ASP A 272 7.15 11.25 -3.82
N ALA A 273 6.84 10.65 -4.97
CA ALA A 273 5.95 9.50 -5.11
C ALA A 273 6.35 8.34 -4.19
N ARG A 274 7.65 8.14 -3.94
CA ARG A 274 8.14 7.06 -3.08
C ARG A 274 7.71 7.28 -1.64
N HIS A 275 7.83 8.49 -1.11
CA HIS A 275 7.38 8.80 0.25
C HIS A 275 5.87 8.70 0.39
N LEU A 276 5.14 9.17 -0.62
CA LEU A 276 3.68 9.10 -0.63
C LEU A 276 3.15 7.67 -0.70
N LEU A 277 3.62 6.88 -1.67
CA LEU A 277 3.25 5.47 -1.79
C LEU A 277 3.67 4.66 -0.57
N ALA A 278 4.82 4.97 0.04
CA ALA A 278 5.25 4.33 1.28
C ALA A 278 4.28 4.63 2.43
N SER A 279 3.89 5.90 2.56
CA SER A 279 2.96 6.32 3.62
C SER A 279 1.64 5.57 3.52
N VAL A 280 1.04 5.45 2.32
CA VAL A 280 -0.23 4.74 2.11
C VAL A 280 -0.15 3.27 2.55
N ILE A 281 0.92 2.55 2.20
CA ILE A 281 1.06 1.13 2.60
C ILE A 281 1.30 0.99 4.11
N MET A 282 2.06 1.91 4.71
CA MET A 282 2.33 1.92 6.15
C MET A 282 1.09 2.29 6.98
N THR A 283 0.19 3.08 6.40
CA THR A 283 -1.05 3.49 7.06
C THR A 283 -1.95 2.32 7.40
N ALA A 284 -2.00 1.26 6.58
CA ALA A 284 -2.85 0.09 6.85
C ALA A 284 -2.60 -0.57 8.23
N PRO A 285 -1.39 -1.05 8.55
CA PRO A 285 -1.09 -1.56 9.90
C PRO A 285 -1.15 -0.47 10.98
N GLY A 286 -0.83 0.79 10.66
CA GLY A 286 -0.92 1.91 11.59
C GLY A 286 -2.35 2.22 12.02
N ALA A 287 -3.30 2.22 11.09
CA ALA A 287 -4.71 2.47 11.33
C ALA A 287 -5.31 1.39 12.25
N ILE A 288 -5.06 0.11 11.95
CA ILE A 288 -5.51 -1.00 12.80
C ILE A 288 -4.91 -0.88 14.21
N MET A 289 -3.61 -0.60 14.30
CA MET A 289 -2.94 -0.42 15.59
C MET A 289 -3.60 0.68 16.43
N LEU A 290 -3.73 1.88 15.87
CA LEU A 290 -4.27 3.04 16.59
C LEU A 290 -5.75 2.81 16.94
N ALA A 291 -6.52 2.26 16.00
CA ALA A 291 -7.92 1.95 16.22
C ALA A 291 -8.12 0.95 17.36
N LYS A 292 -7.38 -0.18 17.35
CA LYS A 292 -7.47 -1.22 18.38
C LYS A 292 -6.89 -0.81 19.73
N MET A 293 -6.06 0.23 19.78
CA MET A 293 -5.65 0.84 21.06
C MET A 293 -6.76 1.69 21.66
N VAL A 294 -7.40 2.55 20.86
CA VAL A 294 -8.44 3.47 21.33
C VAL A 294 -9.75 2.72 21.60
N MET A 295 -10.16 1.83 20.70
CA MET A 295 -11.35 1.00 20.81
C MET A 295 -10.99 -0.48 20.66
N PRO A 296 -10.48 -1.14 21.72
CA PRO A 296 -10.11 -2.55 21.67
C PRO A 296 -11.32 -3.47 21.44
N GLU A 297 -11.08 -4.64 20.85
CA GLU A 297 -12.12 -5.64 20.63
C GLU A 297 -12.54 -6.28 21.95
N THR A 298 -13.82 -6.16 22.30
CA THR A 298 -14.41 -6.80 23.49
C THR A 298 -15.47 -7.85 23.15
N ASP A 299 -16.01 -7.78 21.94
CA ASP A 299 -17.04 -8.68 21.44
C ASP A 299 -16.41 -9.71 20.50
N THR A 300 -17.21 -10.65 20.00
CA THR A 300 -16.75 -11.65 19.02
C THR A 300 -17.20 -11.28 17.61
N PRO A 301 -16.28 -10.87 16.71
CA PRO A 301 -16.60 -10.58 15.33
C PRO A 301 -17.14 -11.80 14.57
N GLU A 302 -18.10 -11.60 13.66
CA GLU A 302 -18.60 -12.67 12.78
C GLU A 302 -17.49 -13.25 11.89
N THR A 303 -16.51 -12.42 11.52
CA THR A 303 -15.40 -12.79 10.63
C THR A 303 -14.08 -13.02 11.38
N ALA A 304 -14.13 -13.39 12.66
CA ALA A 304 -12.95 -13.60 13.50
C ALA A 304 -11.99 -14.70 12.99
N HIS A 305 -12.46 -15.60 12.12
CA HIS A 305 -11.66 -16.70 11.56
C HIS A 305 -11.06 -16.42 10.17
N GLY A 306 -11.28 -15.22 9.62
CA GLY A 306 -10.77 -14.79 8.31
C GLY A 306 -11.75 -14.93 7.17
#